data_AF-A0A7W0YJX3-F1
#
_entry.id   AF-A0A7W0YJX3-F1
#
_cell.length_a   1.000
_cell.length_b   1.000
_cell.length_c   1.000
_cell.angle_alpha   90.00
_cell.angle_beta   90.00
_cell.angle_gamma   90.00
#
_symmetry.space_group_name_H-M   'P 1'
#
loop_
_entity.id
_entity.type
_entity.pdbx_description
1 polymer ?
#
loop_
_entity_poly.entity_id
_entity_poly.type
_entity_poly.pdbx_seq_one_letter_code
_entity_poly.pdbx_strand_id
1 'polypeptide(L)'
;MMRRFLNRPTVRMAGKALRHPGRAVLRLVLRARLRRTPMDEERERLLALISRRFDVDAPALLAEYRRSEFHRWFEQRRAALEQFDGPYRFGTTGGFGCEALYLLVCAARPRVVVDTGVLYGGSTSHILEALARNGVGELHSIDIGRSADEPPHDYFIPPEHLSRWELIIGDSRQELPRVLSRLGSIDLFHHDSLHTWEHMTWEYETAFPHLSSDGILSSDDIQNPPSLPGIFWPNAFPTFCQSRALSFDTFFNFGVAFRAAREARASGPTDVPAPLGDIAQFG
;
A
#
# COMPACT_ATOMS: atom_id res chain seq x y z
N MET A 1 -6.53 -19.93 -39.52
CA MET A 1 -7.74 -19.10 -39.35
C MET A 1 -8.49 -19.36 -38.03
N MET A 2 -8.52 -20.59 -37.50
CA MET A 2 -9.26 -20.96 -36.28
C MET A 2 -8.63 -20.50 -34.94
N ARG A 3 -7.30 -20.28 -34.90
CA ARG A 3 -6.59 -19.79 -33.68
C ARG A 3 -6.86 -18.31 -33.33
N ARG A 4 -7.39 -17.51 -34.25
CA ARG A 4 -7.68 -16.08 -34.04
C ARG A 4 -9.04 -15.82 -33.39
N PHE A 5 -9.96 -16.80 -33.42
CA PHE A 5 -11.29 -16.68 -32.80
C PHE A 5 -11.32 -17.06 -31.31
N LEU A 6 -10.43 -17.95 -30.88
CA LEU A 6 -10.31 -18.39 -29.48
C LEU A 6 -9.54 -17.39 -28.59
N ASN A 7 -8.95 -16.35 -29.18
CA ASN A 7 -8.15 -15.34 -28.48
C ASN A 7 -8.92 -14.04 -28.18
N ARG A 8 -10.25 -14.08 -28.15
CA ARG A 8 -11.06 -12.94 -27.70
C ARG A 8 -11.13 -12.90 -26.17
N PRO A 9 -10.92 -11.74 -25.51
CA PRO A 9 -10.95 -11.59 -24.05
C PRO A 9 -12.21 -12.18 -23.40
N THR A 10 -13.34 -12.07 -24.08
CA THR A 10 -14.65 -12.61 -23.70
C THR A 10 -14.66 -14.13 -23.59
N VAL A 11 -13.93 -14.84 -24.45
CA VAL A 11 -13.89 -16.32 -24.49
C VAL A 11 -12.99 -16.88 -23.39
N ARG A 12 -11.86 -16.22 -23.07
CA ARG A 12 -11.01 -16.59 -21.91
C ARG A 12 -11.68 -16.29 -20.57
N MET A 13 -12.39 -15.17 -20.45
CA MET A 13 -13.19 -14.86 -19.25
C MET A 13 -14.34 -15.85 -19.07
N ALA A 14 -15.04 -16.20 -20.16
CA ALA A 14 -16.04 -17.27 -20.14
C ALA A 14 -15.43 -18.61 -19.72
N GLY A 15 -14.25 -18.97 -20.23
CA GLY A 15 -13.55 -20.20 -19.86
C GLY A 15 -13.14 -20.28 -18.38
N LYS A 16 -12.69 -19.18 -17.77
CA LYS A 16 -12.41 -19.13 -16.31
C LYS A 16 -13.70 -19.12 -15.48
N ALA A 17 -14.76 -18.46 -15.94
CA ALA A 17 -16.07 -18.45 -15.29
C ALA A 17 -16.76 -19.82 -15.33
N LEU A 18 -16.61 -20.58 -16.41
CA LEU A 18 -17.11 -21.96 -16.51
C LEU A 18 -16.37 -22.93 -15.58
N ARG A 19 -15.06 -22.74 -15.37
CA ARG A 19 -14.25 -23.60 -14.47
C ARG A 19 -14.47 -23.29 -12.99
N HIS A 20 -14.78 -22.04 -12.64
CA HIS A 20 -15.01 -21.61 -11.25
C HIS A 20 -16.17 -20.60 -11.15
N PRO A 21 -17.42 -21.04 -11.37
CA PRO A 21 -18.58 -20.15 -11.45
C PRO A 21 -18.81 -19.36 -10.15
N GLY A 22 -18.60 -19.97 -8.99
CA GLY A 22 -18.71 -19.28 -7.69
C GLY A 22 -17.70 -18.13 -7.51
N ARG A 23 -16.46 -18.29 -7.99
CA ARG A 23 -15.43 -17.22 -7.94
C ARG A 23 -15.71 -16.09 -8.93
N ALA A 24 -16.29 -16.42 -10.09
CA ALA A 24 -16.69 -15.40 -11.07
C ALA A 24 -17.85 -14.54 -10.54
N VAL A 25 -18.85 -15.16 -9.92
CA VAL A 25 -19.96 -14.47 -9.25
C VAL A 25 -19.44 -13.64 -8.07
N LEU A 26 -18.55 -14.20 -7.24
CA LEU A 26 -17.91 -13.46 -6.14
C LEU A 26 -17.17 -12.21 -6.63
N ARG A 27 -16.32 -12.34 -7.66
CA ARG A 27 -15.62 -11.18 -8.25
C ARG A 27 -16.58 -10.14 -8.81
N LEU A 28 -17.70 -10.56 -9.40
CA LEU A 28 -18.71 -9.64 -9.90
C LEU A 28 -19.40 -8.88 -8.75
N VAL A 29 -19.77 -9.58 -7.69
CA VAL A 29 -20.38 -9.00 -6.48
C VAL A 29 -19.40 -8.03 -5.80
N LEU A 30 -18.13 -8.43 -5.62
CA LEU A 30 -17.09 -7.57 -5.06
C LEU A 30 -16.89 -6.34 -5.95
N ARG A 31 -16.73 -6.49 -7.27
CA ARG A 31 -16.63 -5.35 -8.19
C ARG A 31 -17.85 -4.42 -8.14
N ALA A 32 -19.05 -4.95 -8.01
CA ALA A 32 -20.26 -4.14 -7.89
C ALA A 32 -20.32 -3.39 -6.55
N ARG A 33 -19.89 -4.03 -5.45
CA ARG A 33 -19.81 -3.41 -4.12
C ARG A 33 -18.75 -2.30 -4.11
N LEU A 34 -17.57 -2.59 -4.65
CA LEU A 34 -16.46 -1.64 -4.81
C LEU A 34 -16.85 -0.44 -5.70
N ARG A 35 -17.63 -0.65 -6.77
CA ARG A 35 -18.15 0.44 -7.62
C ARG A 35 -19.16 1.36 -6.94
N ARG A 36 -19.76 0.93 -5.83
CA ARG A 36 -20.75 1.71 -5.08
C ARG A 36 -20.15 2.50 -3.92
N THR A 37 -18.88 2.24 -3.57
CA THR A 37 -18.20 3.02 -2.54
C THR A 37 -17.90 4.42 -3.09
N PRO A 38 -18.31 5.50 -2.40
CA PRO A 38 -17.94 6.86 -2.78
C PRO A 38 -16.44 7.05 -2.56
N MET A 39 -15.64 6.84 -3.62
CA MET A 39 -14.18 6.92 -3.56
C MET A 39 -13.66 8.30 -3.09
N ASP A 40 -14.45 9.36 -3.27
CA ASP A 40 -14.10 10.69 -2.80
C ASP A 40 -14.16 10.78 -1.27
N GLU A 41 -15.16 10.18 -0.63
CA GLU A 41 -15.25 10.10 0.84
C GLU A 41 -14.10 9.27 1.43
N GLU A 42 -13.75 8.14 0.80
CA GLU A 42 -12.59 7.32 1.21
C GLU A 42 -11.28 8.10 1.08
N ARG A 43 -11.15 8.94 0.04
CA ARG A 43 -9.99 9.80 -0.16
C ARG A 43 -9.95 10.91 0.88
N GLU A 44 -11.06 11.57 1.19
CA GLU A 44 -11.12 12.59 2.24
C GLU A 44 -10.72 12.03 3.60
N ARG A 45 -11.21 10.82 3.95
CA ARG A 45 -10.82 10.12 5.18
C ARG A 45 -9.32 9.81 5.23
N LEU A 46 -8.75 9.34 4.12
CA LEU A 46 -7.33 9.07 4.00
C LEU A 46 -6.50 10.34 4.19
N LEU A 47 -6.88 11.43 3.51
CA LEU A 47 -6.19 12.72 3.64
C LEU A 47 -6.26 13.23 5.08
N ALA A 48 -7.42 13.15 5.73
CA ALA A 48 -7.59 13.54 7.12
C ALA A 48 -6.71 12.71 8.07
N LEU A 49 -6.61 11.40 7.86
CA LEU A 49 -5.70 10.55 8.61
C LEU A 49 -4.25 11.01 8.45
N ILE A 50 -3.78 11.16 7.21
CA ILE A 50 -2.38 11.51 6.90
C ILE A 50 -2.05 12.88 7.49
N SER A 51 -2.90 13.89 7.28
CA SER A 51 -2.70 15.23 7.82
C SER A 51 -2.59 15.20 9.34
N ARG A 52 -3.52 14.53 10.03
CA ARG A 52 -3.51 14.44 11.50
C ARG A 52 -2.31 13.63 12.02
N ARG A 53 -1.97 12.52 11.37
CA ARG A 53 -0.96 11.57 11.86
C ARG A 53 0.46 12.11 11.72
N PHE A 54 0.73 12.88 10.67
CA PHE A 54 2.07 13.34 10.32
C PHE A 54 2.23 14.86 10.39
N ASP A 55 1.18 15.61 10.71
CA ASP A 55 1.20 17.07 10.78
C ASP A 55 1.63 17.72 9.45
N VAL A 56 0.94 17.31 8.37
CA VAL A 56 1.20 17.75 6.99
C VAL A 56 -0.09 18.19 6.30
N ASP A 57 0.03 18.97 5.22
CA ASP A 57 -1.09 19.28 4.32
C ASP A 57 -1.25 18.18 3.27
N ALA A 58 -1.92 17.07 3.63
CA ALA A 58 -2.14 15.96 2.71
C ALA A 58 -2.93 16.35 1.43
N PRO A 59 -3.98 17.20 1.49
CA PRO A 59 -4.62 17.72 0.29
C PRO A 59 -3.65 18.43 -0.67
N ALA A 60 -2.74 19.27 -0.16
CA ALA A 60 -1.73 19.91 -0.99
C ALA A 60 -0.75 18.89 -1.60
N LEU A 61 -0.32 17.88 -0.83
CA LEU A 61 0.52 16.77 -1.34
C LEU A 61 -0.16 16.02 -2.49
N LEU A 62 -1.46 15.74 -2.38
CA LEU A 62 -2.21 15.08 -3.45
C LEU A 62 -2.34 15.97 -4.69
N ALA A 63 -2.60 17.26 -4.50
CA ALA A 63 -2.68 18.22 -5.60
C ALA A 63 -1.33 18.42 -6.30
N GLU A 64 -0.21 18.33 -5.57
CA GLU A 64 1.14 18.30 -6.13
C GLU A 64 1.36 17.03 -6.95
N TYR A 65 1.08 15.85 -6.36
CA TYR A 65 1.18 14.55 -7.04
C TYR A 65 0.43 14.53 -8.38
N ARG A 66 -0.85 14.92 -8.38
CA ARG A 66 -1.68 14.89 -9.61
C ARG A 66 -1.19 15.82 -10.71
N ARG A 67 -0.37 16.83 -10.39
CA ARG A 67 0.23 17.77 -11.36
C ARG A 67 1.66 17.38 -11.74
N SER A 68 2.25 16.35 -11.12
CA SER A 68 3.64 15.98 -11.34
C SER A 68 3.89 15.35 -12.71
N GLU A 69 5.15 15.35 -13.13
CA GLU A 69 5.58 14.62 -14.33
C GLU A 69 5.44 13.11 -14.14
N PHE A 70 5.72 12.60 -12.94
CA PHE A 70 5.52 11.21 -12.57
C PHE A 70 4.08 10.74 -12.77
N HIS A 71 3.09 11.52 -12.30
CA HIS A 71 1.68 11.12 -12.46
C HIS A 71 1.28 11.03 -13.94
N ARG A 72 1.71 12.00 -14.76
CA ARG A 72 1.48 11.96 -16.21
C ARG A 72 2.19 10.78 -16.88
N TRP A 73 3.43 10.50 -16.50
CA TRP A 73 4.20 9.35 -16.97
C TRP A 73 3.49 8.03 -16.64
N PHE A 74 3.04 7.87 -15.40
CA PHE A 74 2.37 6.68 -14.92
C PHE A 74 1.06 6.43 -15.68
N GLU A 75 0.23 7.45 -15.87
CA GLU A 75 -1.03 7.31 -16.62
C GLU A 75 -0.78 6.97 -18.10
N GLN A 76 0.26 7.53 -18.73
CA GLN A 76 0.66 7.16 -20.09
C GLN A 76 1.11 5.68 -20.15
N ARG A 77 1.96 5.24 -19.22
CA ARG A 77 2.40 3.84 -19.13
C ARG A 77 1.22 2.89 -18.87
N ARG A 78 0.27 3.32 -18.05
CA ARG A 78 -0.94 2.56 -17.71
C ARG A 78 -1.83 2.40 -18.94
N ALA A 79 -2.03 3.46 -19.72
CA ALA A 79 -2.73 3.39 -21.00
C ALA A 79 -2.01 2.48 -21.99
N ALA A 80 -0.67 2.53 -22.03
CA ALA A 80 0.14 1.69 -22.90
C ALA A 80 0.11 0.19 -22.52
N LEU A 81 -0.38 -0.21 -21.33
CA LEU A 81 -0.54 -1.63 -20.99
C LEU A 81 -1.46 -2.38 -21.94
N GLU A 82 -2.35 -1.68 -22.66
CA GLU A 82 -3.23 -2.29 -23.66
C GLU A 82 -2.49 -2.96 -24.82
N GLN A 83 -1.22 -2.63 -25.03
CA GLN A 83 -0.38 -3.25 -26.05
C GLN A 83 0.07 -4.68 -25.69
N PHE A 84 0.01 -5.06 -24.41
CA PHE A 84 0.40 -6.39 -23.94
C PHE A 84 -0.79 -7.35 -23.97
N ASP A 85 -0.57 -8.54 -24.53
CA ASP A 85 -1.58 -9.58 -24.58
C ASP A 85 -1.83 -10.19 -23.18
N GLY A 86 -3.10 -10.50 -22.89
CA GLY A 86 -3.48 -11.32 -21.73
C GLY A 86 -4.20 -10.59 -20.59
N PRO A 87 -4.58 -11.33 -19.53
CA PRO A 87 -5.36 -10.78 -18.41
C PRO A 87 -4.54 -9.95 -17.42
N TYR A 88 -3.24 -9.79 -17.65
CA TYR A 88 -2.30 -9.36 -16.63
C TYR A 88 -2.38 -7.87 -16.29
N ARG A 89 -2.91 -7.04 -17.21
CA ARG A 89 -3.30 -5.63 -16.95
C ARG A 89 -4.35 -5.44 -15.84
N PHE A 90 -5.02 -6.51 -15.39
CA PHE A 90 -6.03 -6.46 -14.34
C PHE A 90 -5.48 -6.67 -12.92
N GLY A 91 -4.18 -6.98 -12.78
CA GLY A 91 -3.54 -7.24 -11.49
C GLY A 91 -2.82 -6.03 -10.89
N THR A 92 -2.63 -4.94 -11.64
CA THR A 92 -1.94 -3.76 -11.12
C THR A 92 -2.77 -3.05 -10.07
N THR A 93 -2.12 -2.61 -8.99
CA THR A 93 -2.69 -1.75 -7.95
C THR A 93 -3.52 -0.61 -8.57
N GLY A 94 -4.71 -0.42 -8.03
CA GLY A 94 -5.63 0.62 -8.48
C GLY A 94 -5.11 2.02 -8.18
N GLY A 95 -5.60 3.03 -8.90
CA GLY A 95 -5.15 4.41 -8.75
C GLY A 95 -5.24 4.93 -7.31
N PHE A 96 -6.27 4.53 -6.55
CA PHE A 96 -6.42 4.90 -5.14
C PHE A 96 -5.31 4.32 -4.25
N GLY A 97 -4.97 3.03 -4.38
CA GLY A 97 -3.91 2.40 -3.57
C GLY A 97 -2.54 3.01 -3.87
N CYS A 98 -2.26 3.27 -5.15
CA CYS A 98 -1.08 4.00 -5.60
C CYS A 98 -1.01 5.43 -5.00
N GLU A 99 -2.11 6.19 -5.07
CA GLU A 99 -2.23 7.52 -4.44
C GLU A 99 -1.96 7.43 -2.93
N ALA A 100 -2.57 6.45 -2.25
CA ALA A 100 -2.43 6.27 -0.81
C ALA A 100 -1.00 5.97 -0.38
N LEU A 101 -0.32 5.06 -1.08
CA LEU A 101 1.09 4.72 -0.82
C LEU A 101 2.01 5.92 -1.03
N TYR A 102 1.84 6.64 -2.14
CA TYR A 102 2.64 7.84 -2.41
C TYR A 102 2.50 8.87 -1.27
N LEU A 103 1.26 9.18 -0.88
CA LEU A 103 0.99 10.16 0.19
C LEU A 103 1.53 9.70 1.54
N LEU A 104 1.32 8.42 1.88
CA LEU A 104 1.78 7.83 3.13
C LEU A 104 3.31 7.89 3.23
N VAL A 105 4.04 7.52 2.17
CA VAL A 105 5.51 7.57 2.14
C VAL A 105 6.02 9.01 2.14
N CYS A 106 5.38 9.92 1.41
CA CYS A 106 5.73 11.35 1.45
C CYS A 106 5.62 11.92 2.87
N ALA A 107 4.55 11.60 3.59
CA ALA A 107 4.29 12.10 4.93
C ALA A 107 5.16 11.43 6.00
N ALA A 108 5.34 10.11 5.91
CA ALA A 108 6.09 9.33 6.90
C ALA A 108 7.62 9.44 6.72
N ARG A 109 8.10 9.75 5.52
CA ARG A 109 9.53 9.86 5.17
C ARG A 109 10.38 8.65 5.61
N PRO A 110 9.95 7.40 5.31
CA PRO A 110 10.67 6.21 5.75
C PRO A 110 12.07 6.13 5.09
N ARG A 111 13.03 5.52 5.79
CA ARG A 111 14.38 5.26 5.26
C ARG A 111 14.50 3.87 4.67
N VAL A 112 13.85 2.87 5.26
CA VAL A 112 13.88 1.49 4.75
C VAL A 112 12.45 0.99 4.57
N VAL A 113 12.08 0.73 3.32
CA VAL A 113 10.77 0.18 2.96
C VAL A 113 10.94 -1.23 2.42
N VAL A 114 10.03 -2.13 2.79
CA VAL A 114 9.92 -3.47 2.21
C VAL A 114 8.52 -3.66 1.64
N ASP A 115 8.39 -4.12 0.41
CA ASP A 115 7.12 -4.56 -0.16
C ASP A 115 7.17 -5.99 -0.74
N THR A 116 6.01 -6.61 -0.84
CA THR A 116 5.83 -7.93 -1.47
C THR A 116 4.77 -7.85 -2.55
N GLY A 117 5.01 -8.47 -3.71
CA GLY A 117 4.09 -8.42 -4.86
C GLY A 117 4.26 -7.16 -5.70
N VAL A 118 5.26 -7.17 -6.58
CA VAL A 118 5.63 -6.03 -7.42
C VAL A 118 4.80 -6.00 -8.71
N LEU A 119 4.56 -7.17 -9.30
CA LEU A 119 3.98 -7.31 -10.63
C LEU A 119 4.71 -6.46 -11.70
N TYR A 120 4.19 -5.27 -12.03
CA TYR A 120 4.75 -4.33 -13.03
C TYR A 120 5.35 -3.07 -12.39
N GLY A 121 5.39 -3.02 -11.06
CA GLY A 121 5.92 -1.92 -10.28
C GLY A 121 4.94 -0.77 -10.09
N GLY A 122 3.63 -1.04 -10.05
CA GLY A 122 2.62 0.02 -9.90
C GLY A 122 2.65 0.68 -8.52
N SER A 123 2.49 -0.10 -7.45
CA SER A 123 2.68 0.33 -6.06
C SER A 123 4.14 0.73 -5.80
N THR A 124 5.09 -0.12 -6.23
CA THR A 124 6.53 0.10 -6.12
C THR A 124 6.99 1.45 -6.71
N SER A 125 6.52 1.84 -7.89
CA SER A 125 6.90 3.13 -8.50
C SER A 125 6.43 4.33 -7.68
N HIS A 126 5.26 4.24 -7.05
CA HIS A 126 4.72 5.31 -6.21
C HIS A 126 5.47 5.45 -4.90
N ILE A 127 5.88 4.32 -4.31
CA ILE A 127 6.76 4.31 -3.14
C ILE A 127 8.11 4.95 -3.52
N LEU A 128 8.72 4.53 -4.63
CA LEU A 128 10.01 5.04 -5.10
C LEU A 128 9.99 6.53 -5.45
N GLU A 129 8.96 7.00 -6.14
CA GLU A 129 8.77 8.42 -6.42
C GLU A 129 8.64 9.24 -5.12
N ALA A 130 7.88 8.73 -4.13
CA ALA A 130 7.75 9.41 -2.84
C ALA A 130 9.09 9.43 -2.05
N LEU A 131 9.88 8.36 -2.09
CA LEU A 131 11.24 8.32 -1.52
C LEU A 131 12.17 9.31 -2.23
N ALA A 132 12.10 9.37 -3.57
CA ALA A 132 12.87 10.31 -4.38
C ALA A 132 12.51 11.76 -4.02
N ARG A 133 11.22 12.10 -3.95
CA ARG A 133 10.73 13.41 -3.48
C ARG A 133 11.20 13.75 -2.08
N ASN A 134 11.23 12.77 -1.17
CA ASN A 134 11.73 12.98 0.18
C ASN A 134 13.25 13.18 0.25
N GLY A 135 13.98 12.81 -0.81
CA GLY A 135 15.44 12.84 -0.88
C GLY A 135 16.12 11.72 -0.10
N VAL A 136 15.37 10.82 0.52
CA VAL A 136 15.88 9.80 1.44
C VAL A 136 15.13 8.49 1.27
N GLY A 137 15.83 7.40 1.57
CA GLY A 137 15.29 6.06 1.70
C GLY A 137 15.46 5.19 0.47
N GLU A 138 15.25 3.90 0.70
CA GLU A 138 15.38 2.79 -0.23
C GLU A 138 14.21 1.80 -0.07
N LEU A 139 13.92 1.07 -1.14
CA LEU A 139 12.87 0.07 -1.22
C LEU A 139 13.46 -1.30 -1.59
N HIS A 140 13.14 -2.31 -0.79
CA HIS A 140 13.46 -3.72 -1.03
C HIS A 140 12.18 -4.47 -1.37
N SER A 141 12.07 -4.97 -2.59
CA SER A 141 10.86 -5.61 -3.08
C SER A 141 11.05 -7.10 -3.29
N ILE A 142 10.04 -7.89 -2.96
CA ILE A 142 10.04 -9.34 -3.19
C ILE A 142 8.91 -9.72 -4.13
N ASP A 143 9.23 -10.49 -5.17
CA ASP A 143 8.23 -11.07 -6.08
C ASP A 143 8.66 -12.48 -6.52
N ILE A 144 7.71 -13.34 -6.86
CA ILE A 144 7.97 -14.72 -7.32
C ILE A 144 8.55 -14.77 -8.75
N GLY A 145 8.55 -13.63 -9.45
CA GLY A 145 9.01 -13.53 -10.82
C GLY A 145 7.88 -13.73 -11.83
N ARG A 146 8.18 -13.46 -13.10
CA ARG A 146 7.17 -13.40 -14.15
C ARG A 146 7.66 -13.95 -15.48
N SER A 147 6.71 -14.28 -16.36
CA SER A 147 7.02 -14.81 -17.70
C SER A 147 7.64 -13.72 -18.58
N ALA A 148 8.52 -14.11 -19.50
CA ALA A 148 9.25 -13.18 -20.36
C ALA A 148 8.37 -12.44 -21.40
N ASP A 149 7.15 -12.94 -21.64
CA ASP A 149 6.15 -12.33 -22.53
C ASP A 149 5.29 -11.25 -21.86
N GLU A 150 5.48 -11.04 -20.57
CA GLU A 150 4.79 -10.01 -19.81
C GLU A 150 5.69 -8.78 -19.56
N PRO A 151 5.12 -7.59 -19.30
CA PRO A 151 5.91 -6.41 -18.94
C PRO A 151 6.89 -6.68 -17.79
N PRO A 152 8.06 -6.04 -17.76
CA PRO A 152 9.02 -6.24 -16.68
C PRO A 152 8.53 -5.64 -15.35
N HIS A 153 9.16 -6.02 -14.24
CA HIS A 153 8.81 -5.52 -12.90
C HIS A 153 9.00 -4.01 -12.75
N ASP A 154 9.90 -3.42 -13.55
CA ASP A 154 10.20 -2.00 -13.57
C ASP A 154 9.38 -1.22 -14.62
N TYR A 155 8.37 -1.83 -15.24
CA TYR A 155 7.63 -1.21 -16.34
C TYR A 155 7.07 0.18 -16.00
N PHE A 156 6.59 0.36 -14.76
CA PHE A 156 6.07 1.62 -14.24
C PHE A 156 7.12 2.50 -13.54
N ILE A 157 8.33 1.99 -13.31
CA ILE A 157 9.37 2.67 -12.53
C ILE A 157 10.20 3.56 -13.47
N PRO A 158 10.22 4.89 -13.26
CA PRO A 158 11.15 5.77 -13.94
C PRO A 158 12.61 5.32 -13.72
N PRO A 159 13.46 5.28 -14.77
CA PRO A 159 14.84 4.79 -14.67
C PRO A 159 15.67 5.47 -13.57
N GLU A 160 15.44 6.77 -13.33
CA GLU A 160 16.10 7.57 -12.31
C GLU A 160 15.81 7.12 -10.86
N HIS A 161 14.79 6.29 -10.64
CA HIS A 161 14.47 5.76 -9.32
C HIS A 161 15.08 4.38 -9.03
N LEU A 162 15.62 3.70 -10.05
CA LEU A 162 16.16 2.35 -9.92
C LEU A 162 17.33 2.28 -8.92
N SER A 163 18.08 3.36 -8.73
CA SER A 163 19.19 3.40 -7.77
C SER A 163 18.73 3.31 -6.30
N ARG A 164 17.43 3.46 -6.02
CA ARG A 164 16.83 3.34 -4.68
C ARG A 164 16.14 1.99 -4.47
N TRP A 165 16.21 1.09 -5.45
CA TRP A 165 15.38 -0.10 -5.50
C TRP A 165 16.22 -1.37 -5.60
N GLU A 166 15.94 -2.33 -4.72
CA GLU A 166 16.45 -3.70 -4.81
C GLU A 166 15.27 -4.65 -5.05
N LEU A 167 15.30 -5.38 -6.17
CA LEU A 167 14.33 -6.44 -6.47
C LEU A 167 14.93 -7.81 -6.15
N ILE A 168 14.27 -8.54 -5.24
CA ILE A 168 14.57 -9.92 -4.89
C ILE A 168 13.53 -10.84 -5.54
N ILE A 169 13.99 -11.73 -6.43
CA ILE A 169 13.13 -12.74 -7.05
C ILE A 169 13.14 -14.03 -6.23
N GLY A 170 12.00 -14.39 -5.65
CA GLY A 170 11.84 -15.60 -4.85
C GLY A 170 10.50 -15.69 -4.13
N ASP A 171 10.26 -16.82 -3.47
CA ASP A 171 9.07 -17.01 -2.63
C ASP A 171 9.20 -16.14 -1.36
N SER A 172 8.20 -15.29 -1.08
CA SER A 172 8.14 -14.49 0.15
C SER A 172 8.38 -15.31 1.42
N ARG A 173 7.94 -16.57 1.47
CA ARG A 173 8.14 -17.48 2.61
C ARG A 173 9.62 -17.75 2.91
N GLN A 174 10.48 -17.59 1.91
CA GLN A 174 11.92 -17.81 2.01
C GLN A 174 12.67 -16.49 2.08
N GLU A 175 12.32 -15.52 1.22
CA GLU A 175 13.08 -14.30 1.06
C GLU A 175 12.72 -13.23 2.08
N LEU A 176 11.46 -13.11 2.50
CA LEU A 176 11.05 -12.07 3.46
C LEU A 176 11.82 -12.20 4.80
N PRO A 177 11.94 -13.37 5.44
CA PRO A 177 12.73 -13.51 6.66
C PRO A 177 14.22 -13.17 6.47
N ARG A 178 14.79 -13.51 5.30
CA ARG A 178 16.20 -13.22 4.99
C ARG A 178 16.44 -11.72 4.83
N VAL A 179 15.59 -11.06 4.04
CA VAL A 179 15.67 -9.60 3.81
C VAL A 179 15.49 -8.86 5.12
N LEU A 180 14.47 -9.21 5.92
CA LEU A 180 14.23 -8.57 7.22
C LEU A 180 15.39 -8.79 8.19
N SER A 181 15.96 -10.00 8.25
CA SER A 181 17.14 -10.27 9.07
C SER A 181 18.37 -9.49 8.63
N ARG A 182 18.56 -9.27 7.31
CA ARG A 182 19.65 -8.46 6.76
C ARG A 182 19.49 -6.97 7.11
N LEU A 183 18.27 -6.45 7.00
CA LEU A 183 17.96 -5.03 7.25
C LEU A 183 17.87 -4.70 8.75
N GLY A 184 17.47 -5.67 9.57
CA GLY A 184 17.29 -5.51 11.02
C GLY A 184 16.01 -4.73 11.37
N SER A 185 16.00 -3.42 11.12
CA SER A 185 14.83 -2.56 11.36
C SER A 185 14.35 -1.91 10.07
N ILE A 186 13.05 -1.90 9.85
CA ILE A 186 12.39 -1.30 8.68
C ILE A 186 11.35 -0.27 9.13
N ASP A 187 11.10 0.75 8.33
CA ASP A 187 10.16 1.84 8.68
C ASP A 187 8.77 1.61 8.10
N LEU A 188 8.68 0.90 6.98
CA LEU A 188 7.40 0.56 6.36
C LEU A 188 7.46 -0.85 5.74
N PHE A 189 6.44 -1.64 6.01
CA PHE A 189 6.14 -2.88 5.31
C PHE A 189 4.83 -2.75 4.53
N HIS A 190 4.83 -3.10 3.25
CA HIS A 190 3.64 -3.13 2.41
C HIS A 190 3.37 -4.52 1.82
N HIS A 191 2.18 -5.06 2.07
CA HIS A 191 1.71 -6.30 1.45
C HIS A 191 0.91 -6.03 0.18
N ASP A 192 1.31 -6.63 -0.94
CA ASP A 192 0.56 -6.64 -2.23
C ASP A 192 0.76 -7.99 -2.97
N SER A 193 1.07 -9.07 -2.24
CA SER A 193 1.43 -10.39 -2.81
C SER A 193 0.22 -11.33 -2.94
N LEU A 194 0.24 -12.50 -2.28
CA LEU A 194 -0.86 -13.45 -2.31
C LEU A 194 -1.90 -13.13 -1.22
N HIS A 195 -3.09 -12.74 -1.64
CA HIS A 195 -4.19 -12.32 -0.74
C HIS A 195 -5.00 -13.50 -0.16
N THR A 196 -4.34 -14.59 0.26
CA THR A 196 -4.99 -15.58 1.13
C THR A 196 -4.79 -15.19 2.58
N TRP A 197 -5.77 -15.53 3.43
CA TRP A 197 -5.71 -15.25 4.86
C TRP A 197 -4.37 -15.66 5.47
N GLU A 198 -3.98 -16.91 5.25
CA GLU A 198 -2.80 -17.53 5.83
C GLU A 198 -1.51 -16.89 5.34
N HIS A 199 -1.50 -16.35 4.12
CA HIS A 199 -0.33 -15.70 3.55
C HIS A 199 -0.20 -14.26 4.05
N MET A 200 -1.29 -13.48 4.00
CA MET A 200 -1.35 -12.13 4.55
C MET A 200 -0.96 -12.11 6.03
N THR A 201 -1.63 -12.92 6.86
CA THR A 201 -1.34 -12.99 8.30
C THR A 201 0.11 -13.37 8.55
N TRP A 202 0.65 -14.34 7.81
CA TRP A 202 2.04 -14.74 7.98
C TRP A 202 3.03 -13.63 7.59
N GLU A 203 2.81 -12.91 6.49
CA GLU A 203 3.70 -11.80 6.11
C GLU A 203 3.67 -10.70 7.16
N TYR A 204 2.48 -10.36 7.70
CA TYR A 204 2.37 -9.39 8.80
C TYR A 204 3.11 -9.86 10.06
N GLU A 205 2.93 -11.13 10.45
CA GLU A 205 3.60 -11.71 11.62
C GLU A 205 5.11 -11.74 11.47
N THR A 206 5.60 -11.94 10.23
CA THR A 206 7.03 -11.99 9.91
C THR A 206 7.65 -10.57 9.91
N ALA A 207 6.96 -9.60 9.32
CA ALA A 207 7.44 -8.22 9.19
C ALA A 207 7.31 -7.41 10.49
N PHE A 208 6.23 -7.60 11.24
CA PHE A 208 5.89 -6.75 12.39
C PHE A 208 6.99 -6.62 13.48
N PRO A 209 7.74 -7.69 13.85
CA PRO A 209 8.84 -7.57 14.81
C PRO A 209 9.98 -6.65 14.35
N HIS A 210 10.14 -6.47 13.03
CA HIS A 210 11.20 -5.69 12.40
C HIS A 210 10.78 -4.24 12.11
N LEU A 211 9.49 -3.91 12.23
CA LEU A 211 9.04 -2.51 12.11
C LEU A 211 9.69 -1.66 13.21
N SER A 212 10.16 -0.45 12.90
CA SER A 212 10.67 0.50 13.91
C SER A 212 9.56 0.95 14.87
N SER A 213 9.88 1.68 15.94
CA SER A 213 8.87 2.17 16.90
C SER A 213 7.76 2.97 16.23
N ASP A 214 8.11 3.78 15.23
CA ASP A 214 7.19 4.56 14.41
C ASP A 214 6.76 3.84 13.12
N GLY A 215 7.09 2.55 13.03
CA GLY A 215 6.92 1.75 11.83
C GLY A 215 5.46 1.60 11.39
N ILE A 216 5.30 1.46 10.08
CA ILE A 216 4.00 1.41 9.40
C ILE A 216 3.83 0.06 8.74
N LEU A 217 2.67 -0.55 8.94
CA LEU A 217 2.22 -1.73 8.21
C LEU A 217 1.09 -1.29 7.26
N SER A 218 1.23 -1.50 5.96
CA SER A 218 0.15 -1.28 5.00
C SER A 218 -0.14 -2.54 4.19
N SER A 219 -1.34 -2.63 3.64
CA SER A 219 -1.75 -3.77 2.81
C SER A 219 -2.73 -3.34 1.74
N ASP A 220 -2.52 -3.84 0.53
CA ASP A 220 -3.55 -3.88 -0.50
C ASP A 220 -4.48 -5.10 -0.31
N ASP A 221 -5.52 -5.17 -1.12
CA ASP A 221 -6.56 -6.21 -1.17
C ASP A 221 -7.16 -6.68 0.17
N ILE A 222 -7.37 -5.76 1.11
CA ILE A 222 -7.93 -6.10 2.43
C ILE A 222 -9.43 -6.46 2.39
N GLN A 223 -10.11 -6.33 1.24
CA GLN A 223 -11.52 -6.69 1.04
C GLN A 223 -11.71 -7.91 0.12
N ASN A 224 -10.80 -8.89 0.19
CA ASN A 224 -10.90 -10.12 -0.61
C ASN A 224 -11.34 -11.35 0.22
N PRO A 225 -12.65 -11.57 0.39
CA PRO A 225 -13.13 -12.78 1.04
C PRO A 225 -12.79 -14.00 0.17
N PRO A 226 -12.26 -15.10 0.74
CA PRO A 226 -11.81 -16.27 -0.03
C PRO A 226 -12.94 -17.02 -0.75
N SER A 227 -14.20 -16.73 -0.36
CA SER A 227 -15.42 -17.35 -0.90
C SER A 227 -16.65 -16.45 -0.64
N LEU A 228 -17.80 -16.77 -1.24
CA LEU A 228 -19.08 -16.07 -0.96
C LEU A 228 -19.48 -16.14 0.54
N PRO A 229 -19.39 -17.29 1.23
CA PRO A 229 -19.56 -17.33 2.69
C PRO A 229 -18.48 -16.52 3.44
N GLY A 230 -17.28 -16.42 2.87
CA GLY A 230 -16.16 -15.62 3.38
C GLY A 230 -16.44 -14.13 3.49
N ILE A 231 -17.50 -13.60 2.85
CA ILE A 231 -17.91 -12.19 2.99
C ILE A 231 -18.23 -11.82 4.46
N PHE A 232 -18.60 -12.81 5.27
CA PHE A 232 -18.91 -12.65 6.70
C PHE A 232 -17.73 -12.97 7.61
N TRP A 233 -16.61 -13.45 7.07
CA TRP A 233 -15.40 -13.68 7.84
C TRP A 233 -14.67 -12.35 8.02
N PRO A 234 -14.03 -12.12 9.18
CA PRO A 234 -13.21 -10.94 9.34
C PRO A 234 -12.05 -10.98 8.33
N ASN A 235 -11.48 -9.83 7.96
CA ASN A 235 -10.38 -9.68 6.99
C ASN A 235 -9.00 -9.70 7.68
N ALA A 236 -7.96 -10.18 6.98
CA ALA A 236 -6.69 -10.58 7.59
C ALA A 236 -6.03 -9.41 8.31
N PHE A 237 -6.07 -8.26 7.64
CA PHE A 237 -5.49 -7.03 8.11
C PHE A 237 -6.20 -6.49 9.38
N PRO A 238 -7.53 -6.22 9.39
CA PRO A 238 -8.21 -5.82 10.62
C PRO A 238 -8.05 -6.80 11.78
N THR A 239 -8.12 -8.11 11.54
CA THR A 239 -7.96 -9.11 12.61
C THR A 239 -6.55 -9.12 13.17
N PHE A 240 -5.53 -9.04 12.32
CA PHE A 240 -4.15 -8.92 12.77
C PHE A 240 -3.98 -7.66 13.64
N CYS A 241 -4.49 -6.51 13.20
CA CYS A 241 -4.37 -5.25 13.94
C CYS A 241 -5.09 -5.30 15.29
N GLN A 242 -6.32 -5.81 15.32
CA GLN A 242 -7.13 -5.96 16.54
C GLN A 242 -6.46 -6.90 17.56
N SER A 243 -5.92 -8.04 17.11
CA SER A 243 -5.25 -9.01 17.98
C SER A 243 -4.04 -8.44 18.73
N ARG A 244 -3.47 -7.35 18.22
CA ARG A 244 -2.29 -6.66 18.76
C ARG A 244 -2.59 -5.25 19.28
N ALA A 245 -3.87 -4.88 19.36
CA ALA A 245 -4.32 -3.55 19.77
C ALA A 245 -3.65 -2.39 19.01
N LEU A 246 -3.39 -2.58 17.71
CA LEU A 246 -2.75 -1.55 16.87
C LEU A 246 -3.76 -0.44 16.54
N SER A 247 -3.25 0.79 16.42
CA SER A 247 -4.00 1.86 15.76
C SER A 247 -3.98 1.61 14.25
N PHE A 248 -5.15 1.45 13.64
CA PHE A 248 -5.28 1.20 12.22
C PHE A 248 -6.54 1.84 11.64
N ASP A 249 -6.51 2.09 10.34
CA ASP A 249 -7.63 2.54 9.54
C ASP A 249 -7.69 1.73 8.24
N THR A 250 -8.89 1.63 7.68
CA THR A 250 -9.13 0.99 6.39
C THR A 250 -9.83 1.97 5.45
N PHE A 251 -9.34 1.99 4.21
CA PHE A 251 -9.82 2.87 3.16
C PHE A 251 -10.09 2.05 1.91
N PHE A 252 -11.36 1.83 1.57
CA PHE A 252 -11.71 0.95 0.47
C PHE A 252 -10.98 -0.42 0.61
N ASN A 253 -10.08 -0.75 -0.32
CA ASN A 253 -9.31 -1.99 -0.37
C ASN A 253 -7.88 -1.87 0.22
N PHE A 254 -7.58 -0.75 0.87
CA PHE A 254 -6.27 -0.44 1.46
C PHE A 254 -6.35 -0.37 2.98
N GLY A 255 -5.39 -0.98 3.68
CA GLY A 255 -5.24 -0.90 5.13
C GLY A 255 -3.94 -0.23 5.53
N VAL A 256 -3.97 0.56 6.61
CA VAL A 256 -2.76 1.12 7.24
C VAL A 256 -2.84 1.00 8.76
N ALA A 257 -1.74 0.57 9.37
CA ALA A 257 -1.59 0.40 10.80
C ALA A 257 -0.25 0.96 11.26
N PHE A 258 -0.22 1.44 12.50
CA PHE A 258 0.96 2.04 13.12
C PHE A 258 1.42 1.21 14.31
N ARG A 259 2.73 0.93 14.39
CA ARG A 259 3.29 0.15 15.50
C ARG A 259 3.13 0.88 16.84
N ALA A 260 3.47 2.15 16.90
CA ALA A 260 3.16 3.00 18.05
C ALA A 260 1.75 3.61 17.90
N ALA A 261 0.96 3.49 18.97
CA ALA A 261 -0.12 4.43 19.20
C ALA A 261 0.51 5.79 19.51
N ARG A 262 0.33 6.81 18.65
CA ARG A 262 0.58 8.18 19.11
C ARG A 262 -0.50 8.49 20.12
N GLU A 263 -0.15 8.50 21.41
CA GLU A 263 -0.93 9.27 22.37
C GLU A 263 -1.04 10.69 21.79
N ALA A 264 -2.27 11.20 21.70
CA ALA A 264 -2.49 12.59 21.37
C ALA A 264 -1.59 13.40 22.31
N ARG A 265 -0.66 14.20 21.75
CA ARG A 265 0.06 15.17 22.56
C ARG A 265 -1.00 15.97 23.28
N ALA A 266 -1.15 15.77 24.59
CA ALA A 266 -1.89 16.68 25.42
C ALA A 266 -1.18 18.01 25.26
N SER A 267 -1.79 18.92 24.52
CA SER A 267 -1.47 20.35 24.59
C SER A 267 -1.85 20.79 26.01
N GLY A 268 -0.97 20.54 26.97
CA GLY A 268 -1.07 21.10 28.30
C GLY A 268 -0.70 22.58 28.22
N PRO A 269 -1.55 23.50 28.71
CA PRO A 269 -1.11 24.87 28.92
C PRO A 269 -0.20 24.85 30.15
N THR A 270 1.08 25.18 29.96
CA THR A 270 1.97 25.53 31.08
C THR A 270 2.59 26.88 30.81
N ASP A 271 1.75 27.91 30.94
CA ASP A 271 2.19 29.24 31.37
C ASP A 271 1.36 29.60 32.59
N VAL A 272 1.85 29.19 33.76
CA VAL A 272 1.46 29.79 35.04
C VAL A 272 2.57 30.77 35.38
N PRO A 273 2.31 32.09 35.45
CA PRO A 273 3.33 33.03 35.90
C PRO A 273 3.61 32.80 37.39
N ALA A 274 4.89 32.70 37.75
CA ALA A 274 5.31 32.71 39.15
C ALA A 274 4.92 34.06 39.80
N PRO A 275 4.33 34.07 41.01
CA PRO A 275 4.18 35.30 41.77
C PRO A 275 5.56 35.67 42.35
N LEU A 276 6.16 36.76 41.85
CA LEU A 276 7.27 37.41 42.54
C LEU A 276 6.69 38.23 43.69
N GLY A 277 7.13 37.85 44.88
CA GLY A 277 6.59 38.28 46.16
C GLY A 277 6.91 39.71 46.56
N ASP A 278 6.27 40.06 47.67
CA ASP A 278 6.29 41.33 48.39
C ASP A 278 7.66 41.99 48.50
N ILE A 279 7.71 43.25 48.07
CA ILE A 279 8.75 44.20 48.45
C ILE A 279 8.45 44.64 49.87
N ALA A 280 9.08 43.98 50.84
CA ALA A 280 9.16 44.46 52.21
C ALA A 280 10.10 45.67 52.27
N GLN A 281 9.54 46.80 52.70
CA GLN A 281 10.23 48.01 53.12
C GLN A 281 11.17 47.71 54.31
N PHE A 282 12.43 48.14 54.22
CA PHE A 282 13.27 48.45 55.38
C PHE A 282 14.33 49.48 55.00
N GLY A 283 14.41 50.57 55.79
CA GLY A 283 15.61 51.41 55.95
C GLY A 283 15.70 52.62 55.05
#